data_AF-A0A7C3MM48-F1
#
_entry.id   AF-A0A7C3MM48-F1
#
_cell.length_a   1.000
_cell.length_b   1.000
_cell.length_c   1.000
_cell.angle_alpha   90.00
_cell.angle_beta   90.00
_cell.angle_gamma   90.00
#
_symmetry.space_group_name_H-M   'P 1'
#
loop_
_entity.id
_entity.type
_entity.pdbx_description
1 polymer ?
#
loop_
_entity_poly.entity_id
_entity_poly.type
_entity_poly.pdbx_seq_one_letter_code
_entity_poly.pdbx_strand_id
1 'polypeptide(L)'
;MDIGTRSQCARPPAVGGRSAGERCIVCEQGDIALFLEIERVPILCGRLCRSLSAARRIPTARMRLAFCRGCGHVFNSEFDAGVLEYNSEYENALHYSAHFRDYENALIDELIRRYELRNRTVVDIGCGDGEFLETLCRRGGNRGFGFDPSHAPDGYGGRRDGNVVISR
;
A
#
# COMPACT_ATOMS: atom_id res chain seq x y z
N MET A 1 22.68 -20.28 -39.52
CA MET A 1 22.37 -20.39 -38.08
C MET A 1 21.11 -19.60 -37.86
N ASP A 2 19.98 -20.32 -37.89
CA ASP A 2 18.63 -19.78 -37.84
C ASP A 2 18.27 -19.44 -36.39
N ILE A 3 17.91 -18.18 -36.13
CA ILE A 3 17.46 -17.73 -34.81
C ILE A 3 15.96 -18.05 -34.73
N GLY A 4 15.67 -19.30 -34.41
CA GLY A 4 14.33 -19.86 -34.31
C GLY A 4 13.55 -19.32 -33.11
N THR A 5 12.33 -18.88 -33.43
CA THR A 5 11.10 -18.91 -32.62
C THR A 5 11.07 -18.09 -31.31
N ARG A 6 10.45 -16.91 -31.41
CA ARG A 6 9.79 -16.24 -30.28
C ARG A 6 8.80 -17.20 -29.64
N SER A 7 9.09 -17.62 -28.40
CA SER A 7 8.16 -18.38 -27.58
C SER A 7 6.87 -17.58 -27.41
N GLN A 8 5.76 -18.10 -27.95
CA GLN A 8 4.42 -17.57 -27.74
C GLN A 8 4.10 -17.71 -26.26
N CYS A 9 4.07 -16.58 -25.54
CA CYS A 9 3.48 -16.53 -24.22
C CYS A 9 2.00 -16.94 -24.35
N ALA A 10 1.62 -18.06 -23.72
CA ALA A 10 0.28 -18.61 -23.82
C ALA A 10 -0.75 -17.56 -23.36
N ARG A 11 -1.83 -17.38 -24.14
CA ARG A 11 -2.94 -16.51 -23.74
C ARG A 11 -3.61 -17.11 -22.50
N PRO A 12 -3.77 -16.36 -21.39
CA PRO A 12 -4.53 -16.84 -20.26
C PRO A 12 -5.97 -17.16 -20.70
N PRO A 13 -6.59 -18.22 -20.14
CA PRO A 13 -7.95 -18.61 -20.49
C PRO A 13 -8.93 -17.47 -20.21
N ALA A 14 -9.92 -17.32 -21.09
CA ALA A 14 -10.98 -16.34 -20.91
C ALA A 14 -11.87 -16.77 -19.74
N VAL A 15 -11.69 -16.12 -18.58
CA VAL A 15 -12.60 -16.29 -17.44
C VAL A 15 -13.84 -15.44 -17.71
N GLY A 16 -14.95 -16.11 -18.01
CA GLY A 16 -16.26 -15.47 -18.22
C GLY A 16 -16.95 -15.17 -16.90
N GLY A 17 -17.26 -13.90 -16.66
CA GLY A 17 -18.11 -13.43 -15.55
C GLY A 17 -18.10 -11.91 -15.49
N ARG A 18 -19.30 -11.30 -15.51
CA ARG A 18 -19.52 -9.84 -15.56
C ARG A 18 -18.78 -9.08 -14.44
N SER A 19 -18.55 -7.81 -14.71
CA SER A 19 -17.38 -6.98 -14.41
C SER A 19 -17.60 -5.96 -13.28
N ALA A 20 -16.73 -5.99 -12.27
CA ALA A 20 -16.22 -4.76 -11.67
C ALA A 20 -14.83 -4.51 -12.29
N GLY A 21 -14.62 -3.29 -12.83
CA GLY A 21 -13.39 -2.86 -13.51
C GLY A 21 -13.26 -3.21 -15.00
N GLU A 22 -14.20 -2.79 -15.87
CA GLU A 22 -14.07 -2.96 -17.34
C GLU A 22 -13.01 -2.07 -18.00
N ARG A 23 -12.48 -1.10 -17.25
CA ARG A 23 -11.49 -0.13 -17.71
C ARG A 23 -10.35 -0.03 -16.72
N CYS A 24 -9.16 0.24 -17.23
CA CYS A 24 -7.98 0.42 -16.42
C CYS A 24 -8.13 1.70 -15.58
N ILE A 25 -7.91 1.63 -14.27
CA ILE A 25 -8.00 2.80 -13.37
C ILE A 25 -6.88 3.84 -13.59
N VAL A 26 -5.90 3.54 -14.44
CA VAL A 26 -4.76 4.42 -14.75
C VAL A 26 -4.92 5.07 -16.13
N CYS A 27 -5.18 4.29 -17.17
CA CYS A 27 -5.22 4.78 -18.56
C CYS A 27 -6.60 4.70 -19.20
N GLU A 28 -7.62 4.22 -18.46
CA GLU A 28 -9.02 4.11 -18.88
C GLU A 28 -9.28 3.20 -20.09
N GLN A 29 -8.27 2.52 -20.62
CA GLN A 29 -8.45 1.56 -21.71
C GLN A 29 -9.15 0.28 -21.24
N GLY A 30 -9.92 -0.33 -22.15
CA GLY A 30 -10.66 -1.57 -21.90
C GLY A 30 -9.92 -2.86 -22.27
N ASP A 31 -8.71 -2.80 -22.83
CA ASP A 31 -7.92 -4.01 -23.11
C ASP A 31 -7.25 -4.52 -21.83
N ILE A 32 -8.04 -5.26 -21.06
CA ILE A 32 -7.69 -5.82 -19.76
C ILE A 32 -7.77 -7.35 -19.84
N ALA A 33 -6.73 -8.01 -19.35
CA ALA A 33 -6.65 -9.46 -19.24
C ALA A 33 -6.68 -9.89 -17.78
N LEU A 34 -7.71 -10.62 -17.37
CA LEU A 34 -7.72 -11.33 -16.10
C LEU A 34 -6.69 -12.48 -16.15
N PHE A 35 -5.89 -12.62 -15.09
CA PHE A 35 -4.87 -13.67 -15.03
C PHE A 35 -4.81 -14.42 -13.69
N LEU A 36 -5.45 -13.89 -12.63
CA LEU A 36 -5.56 -14.58 -11.35
C LEU A 36 -6.94 -14.32 -10.74
N GLU A 37 -7.54 -15.35 -10.18
CA GLU A 37 -8.76 -15.26 -9.37
C GLU A 37 -8.56 -16.03 -8.06
N ILE A 38 -8.90 -15.37 -6.95
CA ILE A 38 -8.99 -16.00 -5.63
C ILE A 38 -10.35 -15.64 -5.04
N GLU A 39 -11.20 -16.65 -4.87
CA GLU A 39 -12.60 -16.47 -4.46
C GLU A 39 -12.76 -15.84 -3.07
N ARG A 40 -11.85 -16.16 -2.15
CA ARG A 40 -11.93 -15.70 -0.76
C ARG A 40 -10.55 -15.39 -0.22
N VAL A 41 -10.25 -14.10 -0.09
CA VAL A 41 -9.08 -13.58 0.63
C VAL A 41 -9.55 -12.72 1.81
N PRO A 42 -8.87 -12.74 2.97
CA PRO A 42 -9.11 -11.76 4.02
C PRO A 42 -9.02 -10.34 3.43
N ILE A 43 -9.96 -9.47 3.79
CA ILE A 43 -9.98 -8.09 3.27
C ILE A 43 -8.73 -7.32 3.69
N LEU A 44 -8.22 -7.58 4.89
CA LEU A 44 -6.99 -6.98 5.42
C LEU A 44 -6.04 -8.07 5.89
N CYS A 45 -4.80 -8.01 5.39
CA CYS A 45 -3.65 -8.67 6.01
C CYS A 45 -3.17 -7.80 7.17
N GLY A 46 -2.84 -8.39 8.32
CA GLY A 46 -2.35 -7.63 9.49
C GLY A 46 -3.43 -7.21 10.49
N ARG A 47 -4.68 -7.65 10.36
CA ARG A 47 -5.68 -7.45 11.42
C ARG A 47 -5.39 -8.35 12.63
N LEU A 48 -5.16 -7.74 13.79
CA LEU A 48 -4.95 -8.47 15.04
C LEU A 48 -6.27 -9.03 15.59
N CYS A 49 -6.34 -10.35 15.68
CA CYS A 49 -7.51 -11.04 16.22
C CYS A 49 -7.27 -11.52 17.65
N ARG A 50 -8.09 -11.03 18.60
CA ARG A 50 -7.98 -11.38 20.04
C ARG A 50 -8.55 -12.75 20.41
N SER A 51 -9.17 -13.46 19.47
CA SER A 51 -9.65 -14.83 19.69
C SER A 51 -9.68 -15.63 18.40
N LEU A 52 -9.60 -16.96 18.52
CA LEU A 52 -9.80 -17.89 17.41
C LEU A 52 -11.17 -17.68 16.74
N SER A 53 -12.20 -17.40 17.53
CA SER A 53 -13.55 -17.16 17.02
C SER A 53 -13.62 -15.91 16.14
N ALA A 54 -12.91 -14.84 16.52
CA ALA A 54 -12.81 -13.62 15.73
C ALA A 54 -12.02 -13.85 14.44
N ALA A 55 -10.88 -14.56 14.53
CA ALA A 55 -10.06 -14.90 13.37
C ALA A 55 -10.84 -15.70 12.30
N ARG A 56 -11.71 -16.63 12.73
CA ARG A 56 -12.57 -17.41 11.81
C ARG A 56 -13.70 -16.60 11.16
N ARG A 57 -14.03 -15.42 11.71
CA ARG A 57 -15.10 -14.54 11.22
C ARG A 57 -14.57 -13.32 10.48
N ILE A 58 -13.26 -13.23 10.23
CA ILE A 58 -12.69 -12.12 9.44
C ILE A 58 -13.42 -12.06 8.09
N PRO A 59 -13.87 -10.86 7.68
CA PRO A 59 -14.53 -10.71 6.40
C PRO A 59 -13.55 -11.04 5.27
N THR A 60 -14.06 -11.74 4.26
CA THR A 60 -13.31 -12.10 3.07
C THR A 60 -13.97 -11.50 1.83
N ALA A 61 -13.16 -11.10 0.86
CA ALA A 61 -13.63 -10.64 -0.44
C ALA A 61 -13.03 -11.51 -1.56
N ARG A 62 -13.59 -11.39 -2.76
CA ARG A 62 -13.01 -11.95 -3.98
C ARG A 62 -11.90 -11.03 -4.47
N MET A 63 -10.83 -11.61 -5.00
CA MET A 63 -9.75 -10.87 -5.65
C MET A 63 -9.58 -11.38 -7.07
N ARG A 64 -9.64 -10.47 -8.04
CA ARG A 64 -9.35 -10.76 -9.45
C ARG A 64 -8.25 -9.82 -9.94
N LEU A 65 -7.07 -10.35 -10.21
CA LEU A 65 -5.99 -9.55 -10.74
C LEU A 65 -6.08 -9.47 -12.27
N ALA A 66 -6.02 -8.22 -12.73
CA ALA A 66 -6.20 -7.84 -14.11
C ALA A 66 -4.96 -7.09 -14.58
N PHE A 67 -4.50 -7.39 -15.79
CA PHE A 67 -3.37 -6.75 -16.45
C PHE A 67 -3.88 -5.89 -17.61
N CYS A 68 -3.59 -4.59 -17.59
CA CYS A 68 -3.89 -3.70 -18.71
C CYS A 68 -2.83 -3.82 -19.80
N ARG A 69 -3.23 -4.20 -21.02
CA ARG A 69 -2.30 -4.28 -22.17
C ARG A 69 -1.92 -2.92 -22.74
N GLY A 70 -2.70 -1.88 -22.42
CA GLY A 70 -2.43 -0.50 -22.84
C GLY A 70 -1.24 0.13 -22.12
N CYS A 71 -1.21 0.07 -20.79
CA CYS A 71 -0.20 0.74 -19.97
C CYS A 71 0.62 -0.21 -19.07
N GLY A 72 0.31 -1.51 -19.02
CA GLY A 72 1.01 -2.50 -18.20
C GLY A 72 0.59 -2.55 -16.73
N HIS A 73 -0.40 -1.76 -16.30
CA HIS A 73 -0.85 -1.74 -14.91
C HIS A 73 -1.51 -3.06 -14.50
N VAL A 74 -1.12 -3.59 -13.34
CA VAL A 74 -1.75 -4.73 -12.67
C VAL A 74 -2.58 -4.22 -11.50
N PHE A 75 -3.85 -4.61 -11.45
CA PHE A 75 -4.78 -4.16 -10.39
C PHE A 75 -5.79 -5.23 -10.02
N ASN A 76 -6.36 -5.13 -8.82
CA ASN A 76 -7.52 -5.93 -8.42
C ASN A 76 -8.77 -5.28 -9.03
N SER A 77 -9.40 -5.92 -10.01
CA SER A 77 -10.60 -5.39 -10.66
C SER A 77 -11.85 -5.44 -9.76
N GLU A 78 -11.81 -6.27 -8.73
CA GLU A 78 -12.87 -6.41 -7.71
C GLU A 78 -12.55 -5.60 -6.43
N PHE A 79 -11.63 -4.63 -6.52
CA PHE A 79 -11.32 -3.77 -5.38
C PHE A 79 -12.53 -2.90 -5.01
N ASP A 80 -12.93 -2.96 -3.73
CA ASP A 80 -13.96 -2.12 -3.15
C ASP A 80 -13.37 -1.38 -1.94
N ALA A 81 -13.27 -0.05 -2.05
CA ALA A 81 -12.78 0.78 -0.95
C ALA A 81 -13.76 0.82 0.23
N GLY A 82 -15.05 0.59 0.00
CA GLY A 82 -16.09 0.67 1.02
C GLY A 82 -16.04 -0.47 2.05
N VAL A 83 -15.35 -1.56 1.75
CA VAL A 83 -15.17 -2.68 2.68
C VAL A 83 -13.85 -2.64 3.45
N LEU A 84 -12.97 -1.67 3.14
CA LEU A 84 -11.69 -1.49 3.81
C LEU A 84 -11.85 -0.69 5.09
N GLU A 85 -11.48 -1.31 6.21
CA GLU A 85 -11.50 -0.68 7.53
C GLU A 85 -10.09 -0.65 8.14
N TYR A 86 -9.34 0.40 7.85
CA TYR A 86 -8.07 0.70 8.52
C TYR A 86 -8.35 1.33 9.89
N ASN A 87 -8.72 0.49 10.86
CA ASN A 87 -8.94 0.88 12.25
C ASN A 87 -7.72 0.54 13.12
N SER A 88 -7.81 0.75 14.43
CA SER A 88 -6.71 0.47 15.38
C SER A 88 -6.38 -1.02 15.54
N GLU A 89 -7.13 -1.93 14.93
CA GLU A 89 -6.81 -3.36 14.90
C GLU A 89 -5.90 -3.74 13.71
N TYR A 90 -5.68 -2.80 12.78
CA TYR A 90 -4.71 -2.96 11.71
C TYR A 90 -3.30 -2.71 12.26
N GLU A 91 -2.45 -3.72 12.16
CA GLU A 91 -1.07 -3.69 12.62
C GLU A 91 -0.15 -3.97 11.43
N ASN A 92 0.76 -3.04 11.16
CA ASN A 92 1.74 -3.10 10.09
C ASN A 92 3.10 -2.52 10.49
N ALA A 93 3.41 -2.44 11.78
CA ALA A 93 4.69 -1.93 12.28
C ALA A 93 5.86 -2.77 11.76
N LEU A 94 6.63 -2.19 10.83
CA LEU A 94 7.88 -2.76 10.33
C LEU A 94 9.11 -2.26 11.09
N HIS A 95 8.96 -1.19 11.87
CA HIS A 95 10.06 -0.52 12.56
C HIS A 95 10.78 -1.38 13.60
N TYR A 96 10.21 -2.51 14.03
CA TYR A 96 10.92 -3.48 14.87
C TYR A 96 11.99 -4.28 14.12
N SER A 97 11.95 -4.32 12.78
CA SER A 97 12.97 -4.96 11.96
C SER A 97 14.21 -4.07 11.81
N ALA A 98 15.38 -4.55 12.26
CA ALA A 98 16.64 -3.85 12.08
C ALA A 98 16.94 -3.56 10.61
N HIS A 99 16.69 -4.53 9.74
CA HIS A 99 16.91 -4.36 8.30
C HIS A 99 15.99 -3.29 7.70
N PHE A 100 14.73 -3.23 8.14
CA PHE A 100 13.81 -2.20 7.67
C PHE A 100 14.21 -0.82 8.17
N ARG A 101 14.63 -0.68 9.42
CA ARG A 101 15.17 0.58 9.96
C ARG A 101 16.39 1.07 9.19
N ASP A 102 17.31 0.17 8.82
CA ASP A 102 18.48 0.54 8.03
C ASP A 102 18.09 1.05 6.64
N TYR A 103 17.17 0.34 5.98
CA TYR A 103 16.60 0.77 4.69
C TYR A 103 15.90 2.14 4.81
N GLU A 104 15.06 2.32 5.83
CA GLU A 104 14.31 3.54 6.06
C GLU A 104 15.24 4.74 6.28
N ASN A 105 16.24 4.59 7.14
CA ASN A 105 17.23 5.63 7.40
C ASN A 105 18.02 6.00 6.13
N ALA A 106 18.41 5.01 5.33
CA ALA A 106 19.11 5.24 4.06
C ALA A 106 18.22 5.98 3.05
N LEU A 107 16.93 5.61 2.97
CA LEU A 107 15.96 6.28 2.13
C LEU A 107 15.76 7.76 2.55
N ILE A 108 15.63 8.03 3.85
CA ILE A 108 15.51 9.39 4.37
C ILE A 108 16.73 10.23 3.99
N ASP A 109 17.94 9.71 4.19
CA ASP A 109 19.17 10.42 3.85
C ASP A 109 19.28 10.67 2.33
N GLU A 110 18.85 9.71 1.50
CA GLU A 110 18.78 9.89 0.06
C GLU A 110 17.80 11.00 -0.32
N LEU A 111 16.58 11.00 0.23
CA LEU A 111 15.56 11.99 -0.08
C LEU A 111 16.00 13.40 0.33
N ILE A 112 16.59 13.57 1.54
CA ILE A 112 17.12 14.85 2.00
C ILE A 112 18.19 15.36 1.05
N ARG A 113 19.13 14.49 0.65
CA ARG A 113 20.23 14.87 -0.23
C ARG A 113 19.75 15.17 -1.65
N ARG A 114 18.86 14.34 -2.20
CA ARG A 114 18.40 14.42 -3.60
C ARG A 114 17.48 15.61 -3.84
N TYR A 115 16.62 15.92 -2.88
CA TYR A 115 15.57 16.95 -3.03
C TYR A 115 15.77 18.16 -2.12
N GLU A 116 16.93 18.26 -1.45
CA GLU A 116 17.26 19.35 -0.52
C GLU A 116 16.13 19.60 0.50
N LEU A 117 15.62 18.52 1.11
CA LEU A 117 14.56 18.57 2.12
C LEU A 117 15.13 19.08 3.45
N ARG A 118 15.52 20.35 3.46
CA ARG A 118 16.01 21.09 4.61
C ARG A 118 15.17 22.34 4.84
N ASN A 119 14.66 22.51 6.06
CA ASN A 119 13.76 23.61 6.44
C ASN A 119 12.55 23.74 5.50
N ARG A 120 12.00 22.61 5.03
CA ARG A 120 10.83 22.55 4.15
C ARG A 120 9.56 22.19 4.92
N THR A 121 8.44 22.30 4.23
CA THR A 121 7.17 21.68 4.64
C THR A 121 7.00 20.38 3.86
N VAL A 122 6.75 19.28 4.57
CA VAL A 122 6.60 17.93 4.00
C VAL A 122 5.20 17.42 4.30
N VAL A 123 4.57 16.82 3.30
CA VAL A 123 3.29 16.10 3.45
C VAL A 123 3.56 14.63 3.20
N ASP A 124 3.04 13.77 4.07
CA ASP A 124 3.13 12.31 3.95
C ASP A 124 1.72 11.69 3.95
N ILE A 125 1.39 10.95 2.89
CA ILE A 125 0.08 10.34 2.67
C ILE A 125 0.20 8.84 2.92
N GLY A 126 -0.58 8.32 3.87
CA GLY A 126 -0.39 6.98 4.39
C GLY A 126 0.82 6.91 5.32
N CYS A 127 0.97 7.92 6.19
CA CYS A 127 2.14 8.06 7.06
C CYS A 127 2.21 7.04 8.21
N GLY A 128 1.18 6.19 8.37
CA GLY A 128 1.08 5.22 9.45
C GLY A 128 1.14 5.85 10.84
N ASP A 129 2.07 5.36 11.66
CA ASP A 129 2.36 5.90 13.00
C ASP A 129 3.15 7.22 12.96
N GLY A 130 3.77 7.55 11.83
CA GLY A 130 4.51 8.79 11.59
C GLY A 130 6.02 8.72 11.77
N GLU A 131 6.60 7.57 12.12
CA GLU A 131 8.04 7.46 12.44
C GLU A 131 8.95 7.94 11.29
N PHE A 132 8.58 7.59 10.05
CA PHE A 132 9.27 8.02 8.84
C PHE A 132 9.29 9.56 8.72
N LEU A 133 8.11 10.18 8.80
CA LEU A 133 7.93 11.63 8.67
C LEU A 133 8.65 12.37 9.80
N GLU A 134 8.56 11.88 11.04
CA GLU A 134 9.26 12.45 12.19
C GLU A 134 10.78 12.44 12.00
N THR A 135 11.33 11.31 11.55
CA THR A 135 12.77 11.19 11.33
C THR A 135 13.24 12.09 10.18
N LEU A 136 12.49 12.15 9.09
CA LEU A 136 12.74 13.06 7.97
C LEU A 136 12.70 14.54 8.42
N CYS A 137 11.71 14.91 9.22
CA CYS A 137 11.57 16.27 9.74
C CYS A 137 12.71 16.64 10.69
N ARG A 138 13.07 15.75 11.61
CA ARG A 138 14.17 15.97 12.56
C ARG A 138 15.52 16.15 11.85
N ARG A 139 15.85 15.31 10.87
CA ARG A 139 17.14 15.39 10.13
C ARG A 139 17.23 16.58 9.19
N GLY A 140 16.11 16.99 8.60
CA GLY A 140 16.04 18.13 7.69
C GLY A 140 15.76 19.47 8.38
N GLY A 141 15.32 19.48 9.63
CA GLY A 141 14.71 20.67 10.23
C GLY A 141 13.38 21.04 9.57
N ASN A 142 12.65 20.05 9.04
CA ASN A 142 11.41 20.27 8.31
C ASN A 142 10.20 20.33 9.25
N ARG A 143 9.09 20.88 8.73
CA ARG A 143 7.75 20.77 9.30
C ARG A 143 6.96 19.70 8.56
N GLY A 144 6.29 18.80 9.28
CA GLY A 144 5.61 17.65 8.70
C GLY A 144 4.10 17.65 8.91
N PHE A 145 3.36 17.22 7.90
CA PHE A 145 1.92 16.94 7.96
C PHE A 145 1.63 15.54 7.44
N GLY A 146 1.22 14.64 8.33
CA GLY A 146 0.86 13.26 8.01
C GLY A 146 -0.65 13.08 7.90
N PHE A 147 -1.09 12.22 6.98
CA PHE A 147 -2.50 11.83 6.84
C PHE A 147 -2.60 10.31 6.75
N ASP A 148 -3.24 9.67 7.73
CA ASP A 148 -3.47 8.23 7.72
C ASP A 148 -4.77 7.82 8.44
N PRO A 149 -5.71 7.13 7.77
CA PRO A 149 -6.93 6.60 8.39
C PRO A 149 -6.67 5.64 9.56
N SER A 150 -5.56 4.91 9.56
CA SER A 150 -5.21 3.97 10.63
C SER A 150 -4.67 4.68 11.88
N HIS A 151 -4.38 5.97 11.81
CA HIS A 151 -3.81 6.72 12.93
C HIS A 151 -4.75 6.71 14.15
N ALA A 152 -4.24 6.19 15.27
CA ALA A 152 -4.91 6.25 16.56
C ALA A 152 -4.22 7.33 17.43
N PRO A 153 -4.94 8.33 17.97
CA PRO A 153 -4.37 9.36 18.84
C PRO A 153 -3.66 8.78 20.08
N ASP A 154 -4.09 7.59 20.51
CA ASP A 154 -3.60 6.87 21.69
C ASP A 154 -2.69 5.69 21.32
N GLY A 155 -2.35 5.55 20.03
CA GLY A 155 -1.48 4.49 19.52
C GLY A 155 -0.02 4.64 19.98
N TYR A 156 0.78 3.58 19.80
CA TYR A 156 2.22 3.59 20.09
C TYR A 156 2.89 4.80 19.43
N GLY A 157 3.22 5.80 20.23
CA GLY A 157 3.87 7.02 19.76
C GLY A 157 4.18 7.88 20.97
N GLY A 158 5.44 7.86 21.39
CA GLY A 158 5.95 8.71 22.46
C GLY A 158 5.76 10.21 22.15
N ARG A 159 6.16 11.05 23.11
CA ARG A 159 6.05 12.52 23.02
C ARG A 159 6.57 13.03 21.66
N ARG A 160 5.66 13.54 20.84
CA ARG A 160 5.96 14.01 19.48
C ARG A 160 6.69 15.35 19.53
N ASP A 161 7.73 15.48 18.70
CA ASP A 161 8.40 16.77 18.48
C ASP A 161 7.38 17.74 17.85
N GLY A 162 7.33 18.98 18.33
CA GLY A 162 6.28 19.97 17.97
C GLY A 162 6.24 20.40 16.49
N ASN A 163 7.03 19.77 15.62
CA ASN A 163 7.16 20.10 14.20
C ASN A 163 6.37 19.16 13.27
N VAL A 164 5.76 18.08 13.79
CA VAL A 164 4.95 17.13 13.00
C VAL A 164 3.52 17.07 13.55
N VAL A 165 2.54 17.14 12.64
CA VAL A 165 1.12 16.96 12.94
C VAL A 165 0.58 15.82 12.09
N ILE A 166 -0.14 14.87 12.68
CA ILE A 166 -0.75 13.75 11.97
C ILE A 166 -2.26 13.82 12.13
N SER A 167 -2.98 13.67 11.02
CA SER A 167 -4.44 13.68 10.93
C SER A 167 -4.95 12.37 10.35
N ARG A 168 -6.24 12.09 10.61
CA ARG A 168 -7.00 11.00 10.01
C ARG A 168 -7.64 11.44 8.70
#